data_AF-E9GQ61-F1
#
_entry.id   AF-E9GQ61-F1
#
_cell.length_a   1.000
_cell.length_b   1.000
_cell.length_c   1.000
_cell.angle_alpha   90.00
_cell.angle_beta   90.00
_cell.angle_gamma   90.00
#
_symmetry.space_group_name_H-M   'P 1'
#
loop_
_entity.id
_entity.type
_entity.pdbx_description
1 polymer ?
#
loop_
_entity_poly.entity_id
_entity_poly.type
_entity_poly.pdbx_seq_one_letter_code
_entity_poly.pdbx_strand_id
1 'polypeptide(L)'
;MSDALREEVTQGDEPSAGTTSDLVVSSPSADEMPPESEKGSDAGHGNRFQSKLLMLFCIRAINAGYKFYLGTELLDQGNKFDDLIFKFTKDENAEKKGDNWPYQYLQAKSRLNEKNDKIAAKDLSGAGVSTKWPKISIDFNLPKYFRSYREITRRGDEIDSCIICTNIDFENKEILEKNGIEIKKVQLTDPILQFAKLSDDKTPTRYKLEIKSNSLISKILKKETTSKILAKLLWGTKAQNIKLNPKSELIRNYHIALVNENVIDPKTKKFHEYFINRPDGLTEGAKELRKNLLQLSENVENLNKLTVSFDKNFGKTPLEPKIFNYPLPVAVKDDEIQGFLDKLIFAVNTPNEGELDDVLKSEVGNYFTLLTTDLQSAFVMNEMVNWFKREDNVWLSSEEAKELFLNKTHKIMESIRVNAISIDYQNQLKKEHMYGTLLPPHRFDRSNRIFDRSDLENFRNVDHKKT
;
A
#
# COMPACT_ATOMS: atom_id res chain seq x y z
N MET A 1 -54.68 38.19 -18.39
CA MET A 1 -54.69 38.28 -16.93
C MET A 1 -53.25 38.55 -16.51
N SER A 2 -52.73 39.77 -16.54
CA SER A 2 -53.01 40.92 -15.62
C SER A 2 -52.83 40.46 -14.16
N ASP A 3 -51.91 40.95 -13.33
CA ASP A 3 -51.22 42.25 -13.15
C ASP A 3 -49.87 41.97 -12.44
N ALA A 4 -48.70 42.56 -12.81
CA ALA A 4 -48.21 43.92 -12.51
C ALA A 4 -48.09 44.19 -10.99
N LEU A 5 -47.08 44.85 -10.41
CA LEU A 5 -45.82 45.50 -10.78
C LEU A 5 -45.25 46.03 -9.45
N ARG A 6 -43.94 46.10 -9.25
CA ARG A 6 -43.24 47.34 -8.82
C ARG A 6 -41.74 47.15 -8.74
N GLU A 7 -41.07 47.80 -9.70
CA GLU A 7 -39.72 48.33 -9.58
C GLU A 7 -39.70 49.50 -8.58
N GLU A 8 -38.58 49.66 -7.89
CA GLU A 8 -38.02 51.00 -7.68
C GLU A 8 -36.51 50.92 -7.90
N VAL A 9 -36.05 51.78 -8.82
CA VAL A 9 -34.66 52.04 -9.19
C VAL A 9 -34.21 53.26 -8.41
N THR A 10 -33.01 53.22 -7.82
CA THR A 10 -32.18 54.42 -7.67
C THR A 10 -30.72 54.10 -7.99
N GLN A 11 -30.17 54.98 -8.82
CA GLN A 11 -28.86 55.00 -9.49
C GLN A 11 -27.76 55.65 -8.62
N GLY A 12 -26.49 55.30 -8.91
CA GLY A 12 -25.25 55.98 -8.49
C GLY A 12 -24.45 55.17 -7.46
N ASP A 13 -23.16 54.82 -7.60
CA ASP A 13 -22.06 55.24 -8.47
C ASP A 13 -21.03 54.07 -8.61
N GLU A 14 -20.31 53.98 -9.74
CA GLU A 14 -19.04 53.24 -9.90
C GLU A 14 -17.83 54.12 -9.44
N PRO A 15 -16.57 53.62 -9.39
CA PRO A 15 -16.05 52.40 -8.78
C PRO A 15 -14.83 52.72 -7.87
N SER A 16 -14.59 51.95 -6.79
CA SER A 16 -13.31 51.99 -6.08
C SER A 16 -12.58 50.66 -6.21
N ALA A 17 -11.34 50.77 -6.65
CA ALA A 17 -10.41 49.72 -6.99
C ALA A 17 -10.18 48.69 -5.87
N GLY A 18 -9.77 47.50 -6.31
CA GLY A 18 -9.64 46.31 -5.51
C GLY A 18 -8.76 46.46 -4.28
N THR A 19 -9.26 45.88 -3.19
CA THR A 19 -8.44 45.42 -2.08
C THR A 19 -8.43 43.90 -2.14
N THR A 20 -7.26 43.37 -2.42
CA THR A 20 -6.89 41.96 -2.33
C THR A 20 -7.31 41.40 -0.98
N SER A 21 -8.15 40.37 -0.97
CA SER A 21 -8.47 39.62 0.23
C SER A 21 -7.22 38.96 0.76
N ASP A 22 -6.84 39.32 1.98
CA ASP A 22 -5.75 38.74 2.76
C ASP A 22 -5.90 37.21 2.84
N LEU A 23 -4.99 36.50 2.16
CA LEU A 23 -4.65 35.13 2.54
C LEU A 23 -3.82 35.21 3.81
N VAL A 24 -4.50 35.28 4.95
CA VAL A 24 -3.90 35.02 6.26
C VAL A 24 -3.45 33.56 6.26
N VAL A 25 -2.19 33.33 5.90
CA VAL A 25 -1.50 32.08 6.19
C VAL A 25 -1.25 32.07 7.69
N SER A 26 -2.19 31.50 8.43
CA SER A 26 -1.95 31.06 9.80
C SER A 26 -0.82 30.02 9.77
N SER A 27 0.32 30.37 10.34
CA SER A 27 1.36 29.41 10.69
C SER A 27 0.73 28.25 11.46
N PRO A 28 1.08 26.98 11.17
CA PRO A 28 0.61 25.89 12.01
C PRO A 28 1.16 26.13 13.42
N SER A 29 0.28 26.24 14.41
CA SER A 29 0.71 26.17 15.80
C SER A 29 1.30 24.77 16.03
N ALA A 30 2.33 24.70 16.87
CA ALA A 30 2.98 23.44 17.26
C ALA A 30 2.05 22.50 18.07
N ASP A 31 0.77 22.83 18.22
CA ASP A 31 -0.22 22.15 19.06
C ASP A 31 -1.29 21.37 18.27
N GLU A 32 -1.18 21.27 16.94
CA GLU A 32 -2.02 20.38 16.11
C GLU A 32 -1.29 19.10 15.66
N MET A 33 -0.26 18.66 16.40
CA MET A 33 0.06 17.24 16.38
C MET A 33 -1.08 16.48 17.07
N PRO A 34 -1.58 15.36 16.49
CA PRO A 34 -2.54 14.53 17.18
C PRO A 34 -1.94 14.16 18.55
N PRO A 35 -2.75 14.15 19.63
CA PRO A 35 -2.24 13.82 20.95
C PRO A 35 -1.49 12.49 20.87
N GLU A 36 -0.32 12.41 21.50
CA GLU A 36 0.35 11.16 21.79
C GLU A 36 -0.66 10.26 22.50
N SER A 37 -1.37 9.44 21.73
CA SER A 37 -2.38 8.56 22.27
C SER A 37 -1.66 7.50 23.09
N GLU A 38 -1.86 7.61 24.39
CA GLU A 38 -1.66 6.62 25.45
C GLU A 38 -1.51 5.19 24.93
N LYS A 39 -0.36 4.56 25.24
CA LYS A 39 -0.07 3.12 25.11
C LYS A 39 -0.56 2.50 23.79
N GLY A 40 0.26 2.69 22.75
CA GLY A 40 0.02 2.16 21.41
C GLY A 40 -0.30 0.67 21.40
N SER A 41 -1.50 0.34 20.92
CA SER A 41 -1.84 -1.03 20.54
C SER A 41 -1.04 -1.44 19.29
N ASP A 42 -0.72 -2.73 19.15
CA ASP A 42 -0.03 -3.27 17.96
C ASP A 42 -0.69 -2.86 16.63
N ALA A 43 -2.01 -2.69 16.63
CA ALA A 43 -2.77 -2.25 15.46
C ALA A 43 -2.43 -0.81 15.03
N GLY A 44 -2.27 0.12 15.99
CA GLY A 44 -1.90 1.51 15.69
C GLY A 44 -0.48 1.62 15.14
N HIS A 45 0.45 0.80 15.65
CA HIS A 45 1.83 0.76 15.16
C HIS A 45 1.94 0.14 13.76
N GLY A 46 1.17 -0.91 13.47
CA GLY A 46 1.12 -1.52 12.13
C GLY A 46 0.70 -0.54 11.04
N ASN A 47 -0.38 0.20 11.28
CA ASN A 47 -0.92 1.16 10.29
C ASN A 47 0.06 2.32 10.01
N ARG A 48 0.74 2.82 11.05
CA ARG A 48 1.76 3.87 10.89
C ARG A 48 2.96 3.36 10.09
N PHE A 49 3.41 2.14 10.37
CA PHE A 49 4.49 1.50 9.63
C PHE A 49 4.16 1.33 8.14
N GLN A 50 2.97 0.81 7.82
CA GLN A 50 2.48 0.69 6.44
C GLN A 50 2.42 2.05 5.73
N SER A 51 1.85 3.07 6.38
CA SER A 51 1.75 4.42 5.81
C SER A 51 3.12 5.00 5.45
N LYS A 52 4.11 4.85 6.35
CA LYS A 52 5.48 5.30 6.11
C LYS A 52 6.15 4.52 4.97
N LEU A 53 5.89 3.22 4.83
CA LEU A 53 6.37 2.44 3.68
C LEU A 53 5.77 2.94 2.36
N LEU A 54 4.48 3.25 2.31
CA LEU A 54 3.84 3.83 1.12
C LEU A 54 4.51 5.15 0.71
N MET A 55 4.82 6.01 1.68
CA MET A 55 5.53 7.26 1.43
C MET A 55 6.94 7.02 0.87
N LEU A 56 7.67 6.08 1.47
CA LEU A 56 9.01 5.70 1.03
C LEU A 56 9.00 5.20 -0.41
N PHE A 57 8.06 4.30 -0.74
CA PHE A 57 7.87 3.79 -2.10
C PHE A 57 7.67 4.92 -3.09
N CYS A 58 6.80 5.86 -2.76
CA CYS A 58 6.52 7.01 -3.60
C CYS A 58 7.77 7.89 -3.82
N ILE A 59 8.43 8.35 -2.75
CA ILE A 59 9.59 9.25 -2.85
C ILE A 59 10.74 8.58 -3.60
N ARG A 60 11.09 7.35 -3.23
CA ARG A 60 12.20 6.63 -3.87
C ARG A 60 11.88 6.24 -5.31
N ALA A 61 10.63 5.89 -5.62
CA ALA A 61 10.23 5.60 -6.99
C ALA A 61 10.34 6.84 -7.88
N ILE A 62 9.93 8.01 -7.38
CA ILE A 62 10.09 9.28 -8.08
C ILE A 62 11.57 9.58 -8.32
N ASN A 63 12.40 9.49 -7.27
CA ASN A 63 13.84 9.79 -7.36
C ASN A 63 14.58 8.84 -8.30
N ALA A 64 14.14 7.59 -8.39
CA ALA A 64 14.70 6.59 -9.30
C ALA A 64 14.12 6.65 -10.72
N GLY A 65 13.26 7.63 -11.01
CA GLY A 65 12.73 7.87 -12.36
C GLY A 65 11.65 6.89 -12.82
N TYR A 66 10.99 6.17 -11.91
CA TYR A 66 9.92 5.25 -12.29
C TYR A 66 8.65 5.99 -12.72
N LYS A 67 7.97 5.45 -13.74
CA LYS A 67 6.52 5.64 -13.90
C LYS A 67 5.81 4.56 -13.09
N PHE A 68 4.81 4.92 -12.29
CA PHE A 68 4.17 3.96 -11.40
C PHE A 68 2.70 4.26 -11.09
N TYR A 69 2.04 3.22 -10.60
CA TYR A 69 0.80 3.28 -9.84
C TYR A 69 1.03 2.62 -8.48
N LEU A 70 0.74 3.35 -7.41
CA LEU A 70 0.83 2.89 -6.03
C LEU A 70 -0.57 2.79 -5.43
N GLY A 71 -0.86 1.69 -4.75
CA GLY A 71 -2.14 1.45 -4.10
C GLY A 71 -1.97 0.75 -2.76
N THR A 72 -3.01 0.85 -1.94
CA THR A 72 -3.12 0.19 -0.63
C THR A 72 -4.56 -0.30 -0.47
N GLU A 73 -4.73 -1.46 0.16
CA GLU A 73 -6.03 -2.10 0.46
C GLU A 73 -6.97 -2.16 -0.75
N LEU A 74 -6.38 -2.28 -1.94
CA LEU A 74 -7.13 -2.29 -3.19
C LEU A 74 -7.94 -3.59 -3.28
N LEU A 75 -9.27 -3.44 -3.27
CA LEU A 75 -10.20 -4.56 -3.25
C LEU A 75 -9.93 -5.52 -4.42
N ASP A 76 -9.65 -6.78 -4.05
CA ASP A 76 -9.33 -7.90 -4.96
C ASP A 76 -8.09 -7.66 -5.83
N GLN A 77 -7.17 -6.82 -5.34
CA GLN A 77 -5.87 -6.58 -5.96
C GLN A 77 -4.69 -7.31 -5.33
N GLY A 78 -4.53 -7.30 -4.01
CA GLY A 78 -3.37 -7.92 -3.34
C GLY A 78 -3.71 -9.11 -2.44
N ASN A 79 -4.99 -9.29 -2.10
CA ASN A 79 -5.49 -10.21 -1.07
C ASN A 79 -4.75 -10.10 0.28
N LYS A 80 -3.64 -10.82 0.47
CA LYS A 80 -2.81 -10.73 1.70
C LYS A 80 -1.50 -10.00 1.45
N PHE A 81 -1.35 -9.37 0.30
CA PHE A 81 -0.25 -8.50 -0.07
C PHE A 81 -0.82 -7.16 -0.58
N ASP A 82 -1.92 -6.71 0.02
CA ASP A 82 -2.65 -5.51 -0.33
C ASP A 82 -2.24 -4.30 0.51
N ASP A 83 -1.44 -4.46 1.56
CA ASP A 83 -0.90 -3.33 2.34
C ASP A 83 -0.18 -2.31 1.45
N LEU A 84 0.51 -2.80 0.40
CA LEU A 84 1.09 -1.99 -0.64
C LEU A 84 1.14 -2.76 -1.96
N ILE A 85 0.64 -2.14 -3.02
CA ILE A 85 0.69 -2.67 -4.39
C ILE A 85 1.35 -1.62 -5.28
N PHE A 86 2.47 -1.98 -5.89
CA PHE A 86 3.28 -1.10 -6.71
C PHE A 86 3.40 -1.68 -8.12
N LYS A 87 2.82 -0.97 -9.08
CA LYS A 87 2.89 -1.31 -10.50
C LYS A 87 3.78 -0.29 -11.19
N PHE A 88 4.82 -0.71 -11.90
CA PHE A 88 5.85 0.23 -12.36
C PHE A 88 6.50 -0.12 -13.69
N THR A 89 7.15 0.87 -14.29
CA THR A 89 8.07 0.71 -15.41
C THR A 89 9.17 1.78 -15.36
N LYS A 90 10.32 1.46 -15.94
CA LYS A 90 11.39 2.44 -16.22
C LYS A 90 11.39 2.93 -17.66
N ASP A 91 10.50 2.38 -18.50
CA ASP A 91 10.42 2.78 -19.90
C ASP A 91 9.70 4.14 -20.01
N GLU A 92 10.45 5.15 -20.42
CA GLU A 92 9.95 6.50 -20.65
C GLU A 92 8.92 6.55 -21.80
N ASN A 93 8.95 5.60 -22.73
CA ASN A 93 8.01 5.50 -23.85
C ASN A 93 6.78 4.64 -23.53
N ALA A 94 6.68 4.05 -22.33
CA ALA A 94 5.46 3.39 -21.89
C ALA A 94 4.38 4.45 -21.67
N GLU A 95 3.51 4.65 -22.66
CA GLU A 95 2.51 5.72 -22.70
C GLU A 95 1.09 5.24 -22.32
N LYS A 96 0.82 3.93 -22.20
CA LYS A 96 -0.53 3.42 -21.95
C LYS A 96 -0.60 2.35 -20.86
N LYS A 97 -1.64 2.47 -20.03
CA LYS A 97 -2.23 1.34 -19.27
C LYS A 97 -2.47 0.19 -20.25
N GLY A 98 -1.59 -0.80 -20.28
CA GLY A 98 -1.68 -1.92 -21.22
C GLY A 98 -0.34 -2.56 -21.56
N ASP A 99 0.76 -1.82 -21.44
CA ASP A 99 2.10 -2.42 -21.52
C ASP A 99 2.37 -3.23 -20.24
N ASN A 100 3.14 -4.31 -20.38
CA ASN A 100 3.52 -5.26 -19.32
C ASN A 100 4.27 -4.57 -18.17
N TRP A 101 3.54 -3.90 -17.29
CA TRP A 101 4.09 -3.27 -16.10
C TRP A 101 4.08 -4.31 -14.98
N PRO A 102 5.24 -4.77 -14.52
CA PRO A 102 5.31 -5.71 -13.43
C PRO A 102 4.70 -5.15 -12.14
N TYR A 103 4.19 -6.07 -11.33
CA TYR A 103 3.62 -5.79 -10.03
C TYR A 103 4.56 -6.26 -8.91
N GLN A 104 4.80 -5.37 -7.96
CA GLN A 104 5.33 -5.65 -6.65
C GLN A 104 4.20 -5.59 -5.64
N TYR A 105 3.92 -6.73 -5.00
CA TYR A 105 2.96 -6.81 -3.92
C TYR A 105 3.70 -6.87 -2.59
N LEU A 106 3.22 -6.17 -1.57
CA LEU A 106 3.89 -6.12 -0.28
C LEU A 106 2.88 -6.28 0.87
N GLN A 107 3.25 -7.10 1.85
CA GLN A 107 2.64 -7.14 3.17
C GLN A 107 3.64 -6.55 4.17
N ALA A 108 3.22 -5.51 4.87
CA ALA A 108 3.94 -4.88 5.97
C ALA A 108 3.65 -5.60 7.29
N LYS A 109 4.70 -5.92 8.04
CA LYS A 109 4.61 -6.56 9.36
C LYS A 109 5.57 -5.90 10.32
N SER A 110 5.06 -5.11 11.26
CA SER A 110 5.86 -4.51 12.33
C SER A 110 5.66 -5.26 13.64
N ARG A 111 6.75 -5.43 14.42
CA ARG A 111 6.74 -5.97 15.78
C ARG A 111 7.31 -4.96 16.76
N LEU A 112 6.71 -4.85 17.94
CA LEU A 112 7.25 -4.02 19.01
C LEU A 112 8.51 -4.61 19.65
N ASN A 113 8.58 -5.94 19.80
CA ASN A 113 9.70 -6.61 20.47
C ASN A 113 10.71 -7.21 19.48
N GLU A 114 11.45 -6.36 18.79
CA GLU A 114 12.40 -6.78 17.73
C GLU A 114 13.51 -7.73 18.19
N LYS A 115 13.87 -7.64 19.47
CA LYS A 115 14.95 -8.43 20.06
C LYS A 115 14.54 -9.88 20.26
N ASN A 116 13.33 -10.09 20.77
CA ASN A 116 12.86 -11.43 21.14
C ASN A 116 12.01 -12.08 20.05
N ASP A 117 11.28 -11.28 19.26
CA ASP A 117 10.44 -11.79 18.20
C ASP A 117 11.30 -12.12 16.98
N LYS A 118 11.27 -13.39 16.58
CA LYS A 118 11.93 -13.89 15.37
C LYS A 118 10.97 -14.76 14.58
N ILE A 119 11.15 -14.79 13.25
CA ILE A 119 10.36 -15.64 12.37
C ILE A 119 10.88 -17.06 12.48
N ALA A 120 10.07 -17.96 13.08
CA ALA A 120 10.45 -19.35 13.28
C ALA A 120 9.83 -20.30 12.23
N ALA A 121 10.38 -21.50 12.09
CA ALA A 121 9.88 -22.51 11.15
C ALA A 121 8.40 -22.89 11.42
N LYS A 122 7.96 -22.85 12.68
CA LYS A 122 6.56 -23.08 13.06
C LYS A 122 5.62 -21.99 12.52
N ASP A 123 6.09 -20.75 12.42
CA ASP A 123 5.31 -19.62 11.93
C ASP A 123 5.12 -19.71 10.42
N LEU A 124 6.16 -20.16 9.70
CA LEU A 124 6.12 -20.40 8.25
C LEU A 124 5.20 -21.57 7.88
N SER A 125 5.22 -22.64 8.68
CA SER A 125 4.44 -23.86 8.42
C SER A 125 3.00 -23.81 8.93
N GLY A 126 2.69 -22.91 9.87
CA GLY A 126 1.40 -22.89 10.57
C GLY A 126 1.20 -24.06 11.53
N ALA A 127 2.28 -24.73 11.96
CA ALA A 127 2.24 -25.85 12.90
C ALA A 127 2.00 -25.35 14.34
N GLY A 128 1.02 -25.94 15.04
CA GLY A 128 0.64 -25.54 16.41
C GLY A 128 -0.73 -24.86 16.52
N VAL A 129 -1.45 -24.68 15.41
CA VAL A 129 -2.82 -24.15 15.41
C VAL A 129 -3.80 -25.23 15.88
N SER A 130 -4.34 -25.05 17.07
CA SER A 130 -5.55 -25.74 17.51
C SER A 130 -6.69 -25.42 16.54
N THR A 131 -7.39 -26.44 16.04
CA THR A 131 -8.62 -26.30 15.25
C THR A 131 -9.79 -25.75 16.08
N LYS A 132 -9.61 -25.54 17.39
CA LYS A 132 -10.50 -24.69 18.17
C LYS A 132 -10.13 -23.23 17.93
N TRP A 133 -11.06 -22.50 17.33
CA TRP A 133 -11.18 -21.04 17.53
C TRP A 133 -10.82 -20.70 19.00
N PRO A 134 -9.93 -19.73 19.28
CA PRO A 134 -9.81 -18.44 18.60
C PRO A 134 -8.39 -18.05 18.12
N LYS A 135 -8.37 -17.01 17.29
CA LYS A 135 -7.27 -16.10 16.90
C LYS A 135 -5.90 -16.35 17.57
N ILE A 136 -5.03 -17.08 16.88
CA ILE A 136 -3.61 -16.71 16.82
C ILE A 136 -3.36 -16.41 15.34
N SER A 137 -3.30 -15.12 14.98
CA SER A 137 -2.87 -14.73 13.64
C SER A 137 -1.39 -15.06 13.54
N ILE A 138 -1.07 -16.23 12.96
CA ILE A 138 0.30 -16.52 12.56
C ILE A 138 0.62 -15.59 11.39
N ASP A 139 1.35 -14.52 11.68
CA ASP A 139 1.54 -13.42 10.75
C ASP A 139 2.33 -13.81 9.51
N PHE A 140 3.21 -14.82 9.59
CA PHE A 140 4.15 -15.24 8.54
C PHE A 140 3.80 -16.58 7.85
N ASN A 141 2.54 -16.99 7.91
CA ASN A 141 2.06 -18.30 7.42
C ASN A 141 2.15 -18.44 5.88
N LEU A 142 3.05 -19.29 5.38
CA LEU A 142 3.26 -19.49 3.94
C LEU A 142 1.99 -19.95 3.18
N PRO A 143 1.20 -20.93 3.67
CA PRO A 143 -0.05 -21.31 3.02
C PRO A 143 -1.02 -20.15 2.77
N LYS A 144 -1.07 -19.17 3.69
CA LYS A 144 -1.89 -17.95 3.53
C LYS A 144 -1.41 -17.14 2.33
N TYR A 145 -0.11 -16.89 2.24
CA TYR A 145 0.51 -16.13 1.15
C TYR A 145 0.42 -16.86 -0.18
N PHE A 146 0.63 -18.17 -0.20
CA PHE A 146 0.53 -18.97 -1.42
C PHE A 146 -0.89 -18.96 -2.01
N ARG A 147 -1.93 -19.05 -1.17
CA ARG A 147 -3.31 -18.90 -1.66
C ARG A 147 -3.55 -17.53 -2.30
N SER A 148 -3.00 -16.48 -1.69
CA SER A 148 -3.11 -15.11 -2.20
C SER A 148 -2.40 -14.97 -3.54
N TYR A 149 -1.18 -15.50 -3.67
CA TYR A 149 -0.43 -15.55 -4.91
C TYR A 149 -1.22 -16.25 -6.03
N ARG A 150 -1.83 -17.41 -5.77
CA ARG A 150 -2.66 -18.12 -6.77
C ARG A 150 -3.89 -17.33 -7.21
N GLU A 151 -4.43 -16.47 -6.36
CA GLU A 151 -5.56 -15.62 -6.73
C GLU A 151 -5.11 -14.42 -7.57
N ILE A 152 -3.95 -13.83 -7.24
CA ILE A 152 -3.32 -12.78 -8.04
C ILE A 152 -3.01 -13.29 -9.45
N THR A 153 -2.32 -14.43 -9.58
CA THR A 153 -1.87 -14.96 -10.89
C THR A 153 -3.03 -15.29 -11.83
N ARG A 154 -4.22 -15.62 -11.31
CA ARG A 154 -5.42 -15.87 -12.14
C ARG A 154 -5.88 -14.66 -12.93
N ARG A 155 -5.48 -13.45 -12.54
CA ARG A 155 -5.83 -12.21 -13.24
C ARG A 155 -4.90 -11.93 -14.41
N GLY A 156 -3.80 -12.68 -14.53
CA GLY A 156 -2.80 -12.50 -15.57
C GLY A 156 -1.80 -11.39 -15.25
N ASP A 157 -1.67 -10.98 -13.98
CA ASP A 157 -0.67 -10.00 -13.60
C ASP A 157 0.75 -10.54 -13.81
N GLU A 158 1.61 -9.71 -14.37
CA GLU A 158 3.05 -9.98 -14.40
C GLU A 158 3.63 -9.65 -13.02
N ILE A 159 3.84 -10.67 -12.19
CA ILE A 159 4.36 -10.49 -10.83
C ILE A 159 5.88 -10.39 -10.89
N ASP A 160 6.45 -9.26 -10.47
CA ASP A 160 7.89 -9.14 -10.21
C ASP A 160 8.25 -9.82 -8.89
N SER A 161 7.59 -9.41 -7.79
CA SER A 161 7.81 -10.00 -6.48
C SER A 161 6.62 -9.85 -5.53
N CYS A 162 6.55 -10.78 -4.57
CA CYS A 162 5.66 -10.73 -3.41
C CYS A 162 6.53 -10.58 -2.15
N ILE A 163 6.49 -9.41 -1.53
CA ILE A 163 7.40 -9.02 -0.47
C ILE A 163 6.68 -9.10 0.88
N ILE A 164 7.32 -9.72 1.87
CA ILE A 164 6.97 -9.57 3.27
C ILE A 164 8.01 -8.66 3.90
N CYS A 165 7.60 -7.43 4.24
CA CYS A 165 8.47 -6.40 4.78
C CYS A 165 8.30 -6.32 6.29
N THR A 166 9.38 -6.52 7.05
CA THR A 166 9.32 -6.59 8.50
C THR A 166 10.60 -6.14 9.20
N ASN A 167 10.42 -5.57 10.39
CA ASN A 167 11.52 -5.07 11.23
C ASN A 167 12.24 -6.17 12.02
N ILE A 168 11.76 -7.42 11.99
CA ILE A 168 12.40 -8.56 12.66
C ILE A 168 13.14 -9.48 11.69
N ASP A 169 14.07 -10.26 12.21
CA ASP A 169 14.79 -11.30 11.46
C ASP A 169 14.17 -12.69 11.67
N PHE A 170 14.69 -13.64 10.91
CA PHE A 170 14.54 -15.07 11.15
C PHE A 170 15.20 -15.51 12.46
N GLU A 171 14.73 -16.64 12.98
CA GLU A 171 15.45 -17.37 14.02
C GLU A 171 16.80 -17.91 13.50
N ASN A 172 17.54 -18.58 14.37
CA ASN A 172 18.83 -19.15 14.01
C ASN A 172 18.74 -20.02 12.72
N LYS A 173 19.62 -19.75 11.76
CA LYS A 173 19.62 -20.41 10.44
C LYS A 173 19.74 -21.93 10.53
N GLU A 174 20.53 -22.46 11.46
CA GLU A 174 20.68 -23.90 11.66
C GLU A 174 19.37 -24.54 12.14
N ILE A 175 18.56 -23.81 12.93
CA ILE A 175 17.25 -24.28 13.37
C ILE A 175 16.28 -24.35 12.18
N LEU A 176 16.28 -23.33 11.32
CA LEU A 176 15.48 -23.35 10.09
C LEU A 176 15.88 -24.51 9.17
N GLU A 177 17.18 -24.70 8.96
CA GLU A 177 17.72 -25.77 8.11
C GLU A 177 17.37 -27.16 8.66
N LYS A 178 17.45 -27.37 9.98
CA LYS A 178 16.98 -28.60 10.65
C LYS A 178 15.49 -28.85 10.42
N ASN A 179 14.70 -27.79 10.24
CA ASN A 179 13.29 -27.87 9.86
C ASN A 179 13.06 -27.92 8.34
N GLY A 180 14.14 -28.03 7.53
CA GLY A 180 14.07 -28.19 6.08
C GLY A 180 13.85 -26.91 5.29
N ILE A 181 14.07 -25.74 5.92
CA ILE A 181 13.93 -24.41 5.33
C ILE A 181 15.32 -23.76 5.29
N GLU A 182 15.81 -23.48 4.10
CA GLU A 182 17.02 -22.68 3.88
C GLU A 182 16.64 -21.25 3.51
N ILE A 183 17.44 -20.27 3.93
CA ILE A 183 17.28 -18.87 3.53
C ILE A 183 18.48 -18.41 2.72
N LYS A 184 18.22 -17.90 1.51
CA LYS A 184 19.26 -17.38 0.62
C LYS A 184 19.17 -15.87 0.50
N LYS A 185 20.26 -15.19 0.81
CA LYS A 185 20.34 -13.73 0.67
C LYS A 185 20.23 -13.38 -0.81
N VAL A 186 19.38 -12.40 -1.12
CA VAL A 186 19.23 -11.88 -2.47
C VAL A 186 19.55 -10.40 -2.48
N GLN A 187 20.23 -9.96 -3.53
CA GLN A 187 20.30 -8.55 -3.87
C GLN A 187 19.25 -8.26 -4.93
N LEU A 188 18.30 -7.40 -4.62
CA LEU A 188 17.38 -6.87 -5.61
C LEU A 188 17.97 -5.61 -6.24
N THR A 189 17.60 -5.39 -7.49
CA THR A 189 18.02 -4.25 -8.29
C THR A 189 17.20 -2.98 -7.99
N ASP A 190 16.09 -3.09 -7.26
CA ASP A 190 15.29 -1.93 -6.88
C ASP A 190 15.92 -1.19 -5.67
N PRO A 191 16.04 0.15 -5.73
CA PRO A 191 16.54 0.95 -4.63
C PRO A 191 15.49 1.19 -3.54
N ILE A 192 14.23 0.80 -3.76
CA ILE A 192 13.09 1.26 -2.95
C ILE A 192 13.17 0.74 -1.51
N LEU A 193 13.50 -0.54 -1.31
CA LEU A 193 13.70 -1.11 0.04
C LEU A 193 15.19 -1.31 0.38
N GLN A 194 16.06 -0.46 -0.15
CA GLN A 194 17.47 -0.45 0.19
C GLN A 194 17.73 0.48 1.39
N PHE A 195 18.17 -0.07 2.51
CA PHE A 195 18.40 0.69 3.73
C PHE A 195 19.87 0.62 4.13
N ALA A 196 20.37 1.69 4.74
CA ALA A 196 21.67 1.68 5.39
C ALA A 196 21.67 0.71 6.58
N LYS A 197 22.87 0.28 7.00
CA LYS A 197 23.04 -0.48 8.25
C LYS A 197 22.55 0.39 9.41
N LEU A 198 21.60 -0.10 10.20
CA LEU A 198 20.99 0.65 11.31
C LEU A 198 21.82 0.48 12.59
N SER A 199 22.30 -0.74 12.84
CA SER A 199 23.20 -1.08 13.94
C SER A 199 23.99 -2.36 13.63
N ASP A 200 24.91 -2.75 14.50
CA ASP A 200 25.70 -3.98 14.33
C ASP A 200 24.86 -5.26 14.31
N ASP A 201 23.77 -5.27 15.06
CA ASP A 201 22.81 -6.37 15.14
C ASP A 201 21.62 -6.23 14.18
N LYS A 202 21.45 -5.06 13.54
CA LYS A 202 20.33 -4.79 12.62
C LYS A 202 20.82 -4.33 11.26
N THR A 203 20.98 -5.33 10.38
CA THR A 203 21.32 -5.11 8.97
C THR A 203 20.13 -5.50 8.09
N PRO A 204 19.41 -4.51 7.52
CA PRO A 204 18.34 -4.76 6.57
C PRO A 204 18.80 -5.70 5.45
N THR A 205 18.09 -6.82 5.30
CA THR A 205 18.50 -7.88 4.38
C THR A 205 17.27 -8.46 3.67
N ARG A 206 17.45 -8.90 2.43
CA ARG A 206 16.40 -9.59 1.67
C ARG A 206 16.76 -11.06 1.51
N TYR A 207 15.80 -11.94 1.75
CA TYR A 207 15.96 -13.39 1.65
C TYR A 207 14.89 -14.03 0.77
N LYS A 208 15.26 -15.07 0.03
CA LYS A 208 14.35 -16.07 -0.52
C LYS A 208 14.39 -17.33 0.33
N LEU A 209 13.27 -18.04 0.37
CA LEU A 209 13.18 -19.34 1.03
C LEU A 209 13.45 -20.46 0.02
N GLU A 210 14.23 -21.45 0.42
CA GLU A 210 14.36 -22.72 -0.28
C GLU A 210 13.92 -23.86 0.62
N ILE A 211 12.92 -24.62 0.17
CA ILE A 211 12.34 -25.72 0.93
C ILE A 211 12.85 -27.04 0.33
N LYS A 212 13.78 -27.71 1.02
CA LYS A 212 14.54 -28.86 0.47
C LYS A 212 13.72 -30.14 0.25
N SER A 213 12.54 -30.24 0.87
CA SER A 213 11.78 -31.50 0.91
C SER A 213 10.41 -31.35 0.27
N ASN A 214 10.15 -32.12 -0.79
CA ASN A 214 8.82 -32.23 -1.42
C ASN A 214 7.73 -32.66 -0.43
N SER A 215 8.09 -33.47 0.57
CA SER A 215 7.16 -33.87 1.63
C SER A 215 6.79 -32.69 2.54
N LEU A 216 7.72 -31.76 2.79
CA LEU A 216 7.50 -30.57 3.58
C LEU A 216 6.67 -29.53 2.81
N ILE A 217 7.00 -29.32 1.53
CA ILE A 217 6.19 -28.51 0.60
C ILE A 217 4.75 -28.99 0.60
N SER A 218 4.54 -30.31 0.48
CA SER A 218 3.20 -30.90 0.48
C SER A 218 2.49 -30.71 1.82
N LYS A 219 3.21 -30.83 2.95
CA LYS A 219 2.67 -30.60 4.30
C LYS A 219 2.32 -29.15 4.59
N ILE A 220 3.03 -28.20 3.98
CA ILE A 220 2.83 -26.76 4.20
C ILE A 220 1.83 -26.23 3.17
N LEU A 221 2.21 -26.21 1.89
CA LEU A 221 1.48 -25.49 0.84
C LEU A 221 0.29 -26.26 0.26
N LYS A 222 0.32 -27.61 0.25
CA LYS A 222 -0.79 -28.45 -0.28
C LYS A 222 -1.78 -28.91 0.78
N LYS A 223 -1.51 -28.66 2.07
CA LYS A 223 -2.33 -29.14 3.18
C LYS A 223 -3.68 -28.45 3.25
N GLU A 224 -3.73 -27.13 3.12
CA GLU A 224 -4.94 -26.32 3.26
C GLU A 224 -5.16 -25.40 2.05
N THR A 225 -5.64 -26.02 0.96
CA THR A 225 -5.96 -25.35 -0.30
C THR A 225 -7.30 -24.62 -0.25
N THR A 226 -7.53 -23.65 -1.13
CA THR A 226 -8.81 -22.94 -1.25
C THR A 226 -9.98 -23.91 -1.46
N SER A 227 -9.78 -24.97 -2.27
CA SER A 227 -10.80 -26.01 -2.49
C SER A 227 -11.14 -26.77 -1.19
N LYS A 228 -10.15 -27.11 -0.36
CA LYS A 228 -10.38 -27.74 0.96
C LYS A 228 -11.12 -26.81 1.92
N ILE A 229 -10.76 -25.53 1.97
CA ILE A 229 -11.44 -24.54 2.81
C ILE A 229 -12.90 -24.40 2.36
N LEU A 230 -13.13 -24.31 1.05
CA LEU A 230 -14.48 -24.24 0.48
C LEU A 230 -15.29 -25.51 0.81
N ALA A 231 -14.70 -26.70 0.67
CA ALA A 231 -15.33 -27.96 1.05
C ALA A 231 -15.73 -27.99 2.54
N LYS A 232 -14.83 -27.58 3.44
CA LYS A 232 -15.13 -27.47 4.89
C LYS A 232 -16.28 -26.51 5.15
N LEU A 233 -16.30 -25.36 4.48
CA LEU A 233 -17.34 -24.35 4.64
C LEU A 233 -18.70 -24.87 4.15
N LEU A 234 -18.74 -25.50 2.97
CA LEU A 234 -19.95 -26.12 2.42
C LEU A 234 -20.47 -27.24 3.32
N TRP A 235 -19.59 -28.12 3.79
CA TRP A 235 -19.96 -29.22 4.69
C TRP A 235 -20.46 -28.73 6.05
N GLY A 236 -19.83 -27.67 6.57
CA GLY A 236 -20.13 -27.08 7.88
C GLY A 236 -21.50 -26.38 7.97
N THR A 237 -22.17 -26.09 6.85
CA THR A 237 -23.45 -25.35 6.85
C THR A 237 -24.53 -26.05 7.66
N LYS A 238 -24.57 -27.39 7.64
CA LYS A 238 -25.57 -28.19 8.36
C LYS A 238 -25.29 -28.27 9.86
N ALA A 239 -24.03 -28.44 10.25
CA ALA A 239 -23.65 -28.59 11.65
C ALA A 239 -23.68 -27.27 12.43
N GLN A 240 -23.49 -26.14 11.73
CA GLN A 240 -23.30 -24.83 12.35
C GLN A 240 -24.40 -23.81 12.01
N ASN A 241 -25.46 -24.23 11.29
CA ASN A 241 -26.53 -23.37 10.79
C ASN A 241 -26.00 -22.12 10.05
N ILE A 242 -24.90 -22.27 9.32
CA ILE A 242 -24.23 -21.17 8.61
C ILE A 242 -24.98 -20.90 7.30
N LYS A 243 -25.37 -19.63 7.12
CA LYS A 243 -25.88 -19.11 5.85
C LYS A 243 -24.71 -18.56 5.03
N LEU A 244 -24.45 -19.13 3.85
CA LEU A 244 -23.42 -18.64 2.94
C LEU A 244 -23.81 -17.26 2.42
N ASN A 245 -22.97 -16.28 2.72
CA ASN A 245 -23.20 -14.88 2.37
C ASN A 245 -22.19 -14.45 1.30
N PRO A 246 -22.64 -14.00 0.11
CA PRO A 246 -21.76 -13.43 -0.92
C PRO A 246 -20.93 -12.22 -0.50
N LYS A 247 -21.14 -11.65 0.69
CA LYS A 247 -20.24 -10.63 1.27
C LYS A 247 -18.95 -11.24 1.84
N SER A 248 -18.94 -12.52 2.21
CA SER A 248 -17.72 -13.22 2.63
C SER A 248 -16.78 -13.36 1.44
N GLU A 249 -15.51 -12.96 1.58
CA GLU A 249 -14.48 -13.02 0.53
C GLU A 249 -14.49 -14.35 -0.25
N LEU A 250 -14.43 -15.49 0.46
CA LEU A 250 -14.41 -16.81 -0.17
C LEU A 250 -15.71 -17.10 -0.95
N ILE A 251 -16.88 -16.77 -0.39
CA ILE A 251 -18.14 -17.02 -1.09
C ILE A 251 -18.34 -16.04 -2.23
N ARG A 252 -17.99 -14.75 -2.05
CA ARG A 252 -17.98 -13.70 -3.09
C ARG A 252 -17.25 -14.18 -4.34
N ASN A 253 -16.09 -14.82 -4.15
CA ASN A 253 -15.22 -15.23 -5.23
C ASN A 253 -15.74 -16.44 -6.03
N TYR A 254 -16.50 -17.36 -5.40
CA TYR A 254 -16.83 -18.66 -6.00
C TYR A 254 -18.33 -19.00 -6.06
N HIS A 255 -19.24 -18.18 -5.50
CA HIS A 255 -20.66 -18.53 -5.45
C HIS A 255 -21.33 -18.70 -6.82
N ILE A 256 -20.86 -17.93 -7.82
CA ILE A 256 -21.36 -18.04 -9.19
C ILE A 256 -20.84 -19.34 -9.83
N ALA A 257 -19.55 -19.63 -9.69
CA ALA A 257 -18.93 -20.86 -10.17
C ALA A 257 -19.52 -22.13 -9.52
N LEU A 258 -19.89 -22.08 -8.24
CA LEU A 258 -20.58 -23.19 -7.57
C LEU A 258 -21.92 -23.55 -8.24
N VAL A 259 -22.60 -22.59 -8.87
CA VAL A 259 -23.83 -22.85 -9.63
C VAL A 259 -23.49 -23.21 -11.07
N ASN A 260 -22.68 -22.41 -11.74
CA ASN A 260 -22.37 -22.57 -13.17
C ASN A 260 -21.60 -23.87 -13.49
N GLU A 261 -20.75 -24.32 -12.57
CA GLU A 261 -20.01 -25.59 -12.69
C GLU A 261 -20.80 -26.78 -12.15
N ASN A 262 -22.12 -26.63 -12.00
CA ASN A 262 -23.05 -27.66 -11.56
C ASN A 262 -22.65 -28.30 -10.22
N VAL A 263 -22.20 -27.53 -9.23
CA VAL A 263 -21.92 -28.06 -7.88
C VAL A 263 -23.16 -27.97 -7.00
N ILE A 264 -23.81 -26.81 -6.94
CA ILE A 264 -25.00 -26.54 -6.13
C ILE A 264 -26.16 -26.20 -7.06
N ASP A 265 -27.31 -26.83 -6.82
CA ASP A 265 -28.57 -26.44 -7.44
C ASP A 265 -29.25 -25.35 -6.60
N PRO A 266 -29.39 -24.12 -7.11
CA PRO A 266 -29.97 -23.02 -6.37
C PRO A 266 -31.47 -23.21 -6.05
N LYS A 267 -32.20 -24.06 -6.82
CA LYS A 267 -33.63 -24.31 -6.61
C LYS A 267 -33.85 -25.29 -5.47
N THR A 268 -33.15 -26.43 -5.50
CA THR A 268 -33.28 -27.47 -4.47
C THR A 268 -32.44 -27.19 -3.24
N LYS A 269 -31.47 -26.27 -3.33
CA LYS A 269 -30.49 -25.94 -2.29
C LYS A 269 -29.62 -27.14 -1.88
N LYS A 270 -29.46 -28.11 -2.78
CA LYS A 270 -28.66 -29.32 -2.59
C LYS A 270 -27.50 -29.32 -3.58
N PHE A 271 -26.60 -30.29 -3.43
CA PHE A 271 -25.65 -30.58 -4.49
C PHE A 271 -26.39 -31.01 -5.76
N HIS A 272 -25.95 -30.47 -6.90
CA HIS A 272 -26.56 -30.74 -8.19
C HIS A 272 -26.39 -32.22 -8.57
N GLU A 273 -27.39 -32.82 -9.21
CA GLU A 273 -27.36 -34.26 -9.54
C GLU A 273 -26.14 -34.64 -10.40
N TYR A 274 -25.77 -33.77 -11.34
CA TYR A 274 -24.58 -33.93 -12.18
C TYR A 274 -23.28 -34.02 -11.34
N PHE A 275 -23.16 -33.22 -10.27
CA PHE A 275 -22.02 -33.27 -9.34
C PHE A 275 -21.89 -34.62 -8.63
N ILE A 276 -23.03 -35.18 -8.25
CA ILE A 276 -23.12 -36.41 -7.47
C ILE A 276 -22.84 -37.62 -8.38
N ASN A 277 -23.53 -37.69 -9.52
CA ASN A 277 -23.66 -38.88 -10.34
C ASN A 277 -22.71 -38.94 -11.55
N ARG A 278 -22.12 -37.82 -12.00
CA ARG A 278 -21.31 -37.77 -13.23
C ARG A 278 -19.92 -37.16 -12.99
N PRO A 279 -19.05 -37.80 -12.20
CA PRO A 279 -17.75 -37.23 -11.82
C PRO A 279 -16.81 -36.95 -13.02
N ASP A 280 -16.89 -37.75 -14.09
CA ASP A 280 -15.99 -37.63 -15.23
C ASP A 280 -16.25 -36.36 -16.08
N GLY A 281 -17.51 -35.92 -16.09
CA GLY A 281 -17.95 -34.75 -16.85
C GLY A 281 -17.83 -33.42 -16.11
N LEU A 282 -17.23 -33.42 -14.91
CA LEU A 282 -17.01 -32.22 -14.11
C LEU A 282 -15.79 -31.43 -14.60
N THR A 283 -15.78 -30.13 -14.35
CA THR A 283 -14.59 -29.29 -14.50
C THR A 283 -13.50 -29.75 -13.53
N GLU A 284 -12.24 -29.45 -13.81
CA GLU A 284 -11.12 -29.81 -12.91
C GLU A 284 -11.27 -29.20 -11.51
N GLY A 285 -11.82 -27.98 -11.41
CA GLY A 285 -12.10 -27.32 -10.13
C GLY A 285 -13.22 -28.03 -9.36
N ALA A 286 -14.31 -28.41 -10.03
CA ALA A 286 -15.39 -29.18 -9.43
C ALA A 286 -14.94 -30.60 -9.01
N LYS A 287 -14.09 -31.27 -9.81
CA LYS A 287 -13.49 -32.57 -9.44
C LYS A 287 -12.68 -32.49 -8.15
N GLU A 288 -11.81 -31.48 -8.05
CA GLU A 288 -10.99 -31.27 -6.85
C GLU A 288 -11.87 -30.93 -5.63
N LEU A 289 -12.89 -30.07 -5.80
CA LEU A 289 -13.84 -29.77 -4.73
C LEU A 289 -14.61 -31.03 -4.28
N ARG A 290 -15.09 -31.84 -5.23
CA ARG A 290 -15.79 -33.10 -4.96
C ARG A 290 -14.92 -34.07 -4.18
N LYS A 291 -13.66 -34.24 -4.58
CA LYS A 291 -12.68 -35.08 -3.87
C LYS A 291 -12.54 -34.65 -2.42
N ASN A 292 -12.38 -33.35 -2.15
CA ASN A 292 -12.24 -32.82 -0.80
C ASN A 292 -13.54 -32.95 0.02
N LEU A 293 -14.71 -32.76 -0.62
CA LEU A 293 -16.01 -32.97 0.02
C LEU A 293 -16.24 -34.43 0.41
N LEU A 294 -15.88 -35.39 -0.44
CA LEU A 294 -16.03 -36.82 -0.14
C LEU A 294 -15.11 -37.29 0.98
N GLN A 295 -13.92 -36.69 1.12
CA GLN A 295 -13.06 -36.94 2.27
C GLN A 295 -13.71 -36.49 3.60
N LEU A 296 -14.55 -35.45 3.56
CA LEU A 296 -15.26 -34.94 4.74
C LEU A 296 -16.61 -35.64 4.99
N SER A 297 -17.32 -36.00 3.92
CA SER A 297 -18.63 -36.65 3.99
C SER A 297 -18.56 -38.18 4.11
N GLU A 298 -17.36 -38.75 3.95
CA GLU A 298 -17.03 -40.18 3.90
C GLU A 298 -17.58 -40.92 2.66
N ASN A 299 -18.81 -40.60 2.25
CA ASN A 299 -19.46 -41.18 1.09
C ASN A 299 -20.40 -40.18 0.38
N VAL A 300 -20.88 -40.59 -0.80
CA VAL A 300 -21.74 -39.80 -1.68
C VAL A 300 -23.16 -39.64 -1.11
N GLU A 301 -23.67 -40.64 -0.38
CA GLU A 301 -25.02 -40.60 0.20
C GLU A 301 -25.15 -39.50 1.24
N ASN A 302 -24.15 -39.33 2.09
CA ASN A 302 -24.06 -38.27 3.08
C ASN A 302 -24.00 -36.89 2.42
N LEU A 303 -23.28 -36.78 1.30
CA LEU A 303 -23.20 -35.55 0.51
C LEU A 303 -24.57 -35.20 -0.09
N ASN A 304 -25.28 -36.18 -0.66
CA ASN A 304 -26.59 -35.99 -1.27
C ASN A 304 -27.69 -35.58 -0.25
N LYS A 305 -27.51 -35.96 1.02
CA LYS A 305 -28.39 -35.54 2.14
C LYS A 305 -28.12 -34.12 2.64
N LEU A 306 -27.08 -33.44 2.16
CA LEU A 306 -26.73 -32.09 2.60
C LEU A 306 -27.59 -31.04 1.90
N THR A 307 -28.18 -30.15 2.71
CA THR A 307 -28.82 -28.93 2.24
C THR A 307 -27.92 -27.74 2.58
N VAL A 308 -27.65 -26.89 1.60
CA VAL A 308 -26.81 -25.71 1.73
C VAL A 308 -27.72 -24.49 1.93
N SER A 309 -27.46 -23.72 2.99
CA SER A 309 -28.18 -22.46 3.23
C SER A 309 -27.37 -21.30 2.65
N PHE A 310 -28.00 -20.45 1.83
CA PHE A 310 -27.34 -19.30 1.21
C PHE A 310 -28.29 -18.11 1.03
N ASP A 311 -27.71 -16.95 0.77
CA ASP A 311 -28.46 -15.70 0.55
C ASP A 311 -29.17 -15.64 -0.82
N LYS A 312 -30.15 -14.74 -0.97
CA LYS A 312 -30.96 -14.56 -2.19
C LYS A 312 -30.14 -14.16 -3.42
N ASN A 313 -28.93 -13.63 -3.21
CA ASN A 313 -28.00 -13.22 -4.27
C ASN A 313 -27.00 -14.32 -4.65
N PHE A 314 -27.03 -15.48 -4.00
CA PHE A 314 -26.15 -16.60 -4.34
C PHE A 314 -26.41 -17.09 -5.77
N GLY A 315 -25.33 -17.41 -6.50
CA GLY A 315 -25.39 -17.78 -7.92
C GLY A 315 -25.83 -16.69 -8.91
N LYS A 316 -26.11 -15.46 -8.45
CA LYS A 316 -26.54 -14.36 -9.33
C LYS A 316 -25.40 -13.39 -9.58
N THR A 317 -25.26 -12.92 -10.82
CA THR A 317 -24.30 -11.86 -11.15
C THR A 317 -24.67 -10.57 -10.40
N PRO A 318 -23.75 -9.93 -9.66
CA PRO A 318 -24.02 -8.64 -9.04
C PRO A 318 -24.35 -7.58 -10.10
N LEU A 319 -25.24 -6.64 -9.76
CA LEU A 319 -25.64 -5.50 -10.60
C LEU A 319 -24.60 -4.36 -10.63
N GLU A 320 -23.61 -4.41 -9.75
CA GLU A 320 -22.56 -3.41 -9.57
C GLU A 320 -21.23 -3.84 -10.21
N PRO A 321 -20.32 -2.91 -10.58
CA PRO A 321 -19.45 -3.04 -11.75
C PRO A 321 -18.30 -4.05 -11.63
N LYS A 322 -18.16 -4.77 -10.51
CA LYS A 322 -17.12 -5.80 -10.33
C LYS A 322 -17.75 -7.18 -10.25
N ILE A 323 -17.60 -7.95 -11.34
CA ILE A 323 -18.03 -9.35 -11.40
C ILE A 323 -16.94 -10.22 -10.76
N PHE A 324 -17.22 -10.74 -9.56
CA PHE A 324 -16.41 -11.79 -8.95
C PHE A 324 -16.94 -13.14 -9.39
N ASN A 325 -16.28 -13.74 -10.38
CA ASN A 325 -16.64 -15.05 -10.89
C ASN A 325 -15.40 -15.85 -11.27
N TYR A 326 -14.62 -16.23 -10.26
CA TYR A 326 -13.46 -17.07 -10.49
C TYR A 326 -13.91 -18.51 -10.72
N PRO A 327 -13.29 -19.24 -11.67
CA PRO A 327 -13.52 -20.68 -11.79
C PRO A 327 -13.13 -21.38 -10.48
N LEU A 328 -13.74 -22.53 -10.21
CA LEU A 328 -13.49 -23.26 -8.97
C LEU A 328 -12.00 -23.61 -8.81
N PRO A 329 -11.46 -23.58 -7.57
CA PRO A 329 -10.05 -23.81 -7.35
C PRO A 329 -9.63 -25.23 -7.75
N VAL A 330 -8.71 -25.31 -8.71
CA VAL A 330 -8.07 -26.56 -9.14
C VAL A 330 -6.99 -27.04 -8.16
N ALA A 331 -6.60 -28.31 -8.31
CA ALA A 331 -5.50 -28.91 -7.58
C ALA A 331 -4.22 -28.08 -7.73
N VAL A 332 -3.42 -28.04 -6.65
CA VAL A 332 -2.14 -27.32 -6.63
C VAL A 332 -1.10 -28.10 -7.41
N LYS A 333 -0.49 -27.45 -8.40
CA LYS A 333 0.63 -27.99 -9.16
C LYS A 333 1.99 -27.55 -8.57
N ASP A 334 3.04 -28.29 -8.91
CA ASP A 334 4.39 -28.04 -8.37
C ASP A 334 5.05 -26.80 -8.99
N ASP A 335 4.78 -26.51 -10.26
CA ASP A 335 5.20 -25.29 -10.95
C ASP A 335 4.61 -24.02 -10.33
N GLU A 336 3.33 -24.06 -9.91
CA GLU A 336 2.70 -22.95 -9.17
C GLU A 336 3.42 -22.68 -7.83
N ILE A 337 3.85 -23.73 -7.14
CA ILE A 337 4.59 -23.61 -5.87
C ILE A 337 5.97 -23.01 -6.12
N GLN A 338 6.69 -23.52 -7.11
CA GLN A 338 8.01 -23.00 -7.44
C GLN A 338 7.92 -21.54 -7.87
N GLY A 339 6.97 -21.20 -8.74
CA GLY A 339 6.71 -19.82 -9.15
C GLY A 339 6.39 -18.89 -7.97
N PHE A 340 5.65 -19.37 -6.97
CA PHE A 340 5.44 -18.62 -5.74
C PHE A 340 6.74 -18.40 -4.95
N LEU A 341 7.50 -19.46 -4.68
CA LEU A 341 8.75 -19.38 -3.90
C LEU A 341 9.80 -18.51 -4.61
N ASP A 342 9.85 -18.56 -5.94
CA ASP A 342 10.74 -17.74 -6.75
C ASP A 342 10.42 -16.24 -6.65
N LYS A 343 9.15 -15.90 -6.46
CA LYS A 343 8.65 -14.52 -6.36
C LYS A 343 8.56 -14.01 -4.92
N LEU A 344 8.48 -14.91 -3.94
CA LEU A 344 8.38 -14.57 -2.53
C LEU A 344 9.72 -14.06 -1.98
N ILE A 345 9.69 -12.89 -1.35
CA ILE A 345 10.87 -12.25 -0.77
C ILE A 345 10.54 -11.80 0.64
N PHE A 346 11.43 -12.09 1.58
CA PHE A 346 11.39 -11.52 2.92
C PHE A 346 12.39 -10.37 3.01
N ALA A 347 11.90 -9.14 3.16
CA ALA A 347 12.70 -7.99 3.54
C ALA A 347 12.67 -7.87 5.05
N VAL A 348 13.75 -8.30 5.71
CA VAL A 348 13.86 -8.43 7.17
C VAL A 348 14.83 -7.41 7.76
N ASN A 349 14.74 -7.22 9.08
CA ASN A 349 15.50 -6.20 9.80
C ASN A 349 15.33 -4.80 9.19
N THR A 350 14.21 -4.53 8.54
CA THR A 350 13.93 -3.19 8.01
C THR A 350 13.80 -2.18 9.16
N PRO A 351 13.91 -0.87 8.89
CA PRO A 351 13.63 0.14 9.90
C PRO A 351 12.28 -0.10 10.57
N ASN A 352 12.19 0.18 11.86
CA ASN A 352 10.91 0.21 12.56
C ASN A 352 10.18 1.53 12.32
N GLU A 353 9.04 1.74 12.98
CA GLU A 353 8.22 2.93 12.76
C GLU A 353 8.98 4.25 13.00
N GLY A 354 9.81 4.31 14.05
CA GLY A 354 10.59 5.50 14.38
C GLY A 354 11.77 5.70 13.43
N GLU A 355 12.56 4.65 13.21
CA GLU A 355 13.71 4.71 12.30
C GLU A 355 13.28 5.03 10.85
N LEU A 356 12.12 4.53 10.42
CA LEU A 356 11.57 4.84 9.10
C LEU A 356 11.14 6.31 8.98
N ASP A 357 10.71 6.92 10.09
CA ASP A 357 10.43 8.37 10.16
C ASP A 357 11.67 9.20 9.84
N ASP A 358 12.79 8.83 10.48
CA ASP A 358 14.07 9.51 10.29
C ASP A 358 14.59 9.36 8.85
N VAL A 359 14.44 8.16 8.27
CA VAL A 359 14.76 7.91 6.85
C VAL A 359 13.94 8.83 5.94
N LEU A 360 12.62 8.91 6.15
CA LEU A 360 11.75 9.76 5.34
C LEU A 360 12.08 11.25 5.50
N LYS A 361 12.31 11.72 6.73
CA LYS A 361 12.73 13.12 6.99
C LYS A 361 13.99 13.48 6.23
N SER A 362 14.98 12.60 6.25
CA SER A 362 16.24 12.79 5.54
C SER A 362 16.04 12.80 4.01
N GLU A 363 15.28 11.85 3.46
CA GLU A 363 15.05 11.78 2.01
C GLU A 363 14.23 12.94 1.46
N VAL A 364 13.21 13.38 2.20
CA VAL A 364 12.44 14.59 1.85
C VAL A 364 13.33 15.82 1.94
N GLY A 365 14.10 15.98 3.02
CA GLY A 365 15.01 17.11 3.20
C GLY A 365 16.04 17.23 2.06
N ASN A 366 16.62 16.11 1.64
CA ASN A 366 17.56 16.05 0.53
C ASN A 366 16.93 16.47 -0.80
N TYR A 367 15.65 16.13 -1.04
CA TYR A 367 14.95 16.52 -2.26
C TYR A 367 14.82 18.04 -2.40
N PHE A 368 14.58 18.75 -1.29
CA PHE A 368 14.35 20.19 -1.32
C PHE A 368 15.61 21.03 -1.10
N THR A 369 16.77 20.44 -0.75
CA THR A 369 18.05 21.16 -0.52
C THR A 369 17.96 22.33 0.48
N LEU A 370 17.15 22.19 1.53
CA LEU A 370 16.85 23.26 2.47
C LEU A 370 17.23 22.89 3.92
N LEU A 371 17.53 23.92 4.73
CA LEU A 371 18.00 23.79 6.12
C LEU A 371 16.91 23.29 7.10
N THR A 372 15.64 23.37 6.74
CA THR A 372 14.49 23.04 7.62
C THR A 372 13.76 21.78 7.17
N THR A 373 14.39 20.63 7.39
CA THR A 373 13.89 19.30 6.99
C THR A 373 12.58 18.90 7.69
N ASP A 374 12.38 19.35 8.92
CA ASP A 374 11.23 18.94 9.75
C ASP A 374 9.90 19.50 9.24
N LEU A 375 9.86 20.79 8.88
CA LEU A 375 8.63 21.43 8.39
C LEU A 375 8.21 20.85 7.03
N GLN A 376 9.17 20.54 6.17
CA GLN A 376 8.93 19.99 4.83
C GLN A 376 8.43 18.55 4.89
N SER A 377 9.13 17.73 5.67
CA SER A 377 8.75 16.34 5.88
C SER A 377 7.34 16.25 6.47
N ALA A 378 7.01 17.09 7.45
CA ALA A 378 5.66 17.14 8.02
C ALA A 378 4.58 17.48 6.98
N PHE A 379 4.83 18.46 6.11
CA PHE A 379 3.87 18.84 5.06
C PHE A 379 3.65 17.71 4.05
N VAL A 380 4.74 17.14 3.52
CA VAL A 380 4.69 16.01 2.57
C VAL A 380 3.97 14.81 3.19
N MET A 381 4.35 14.45 4.42
CA MET A 381 3.73 13.33 5.13
C MET A 381 2.23 13.57 5.35
N ASN A 382 1.81 14.78 5.74
CA ASN A 382 0.40 15.08 5.96
C ASN A 382 -0.43 14.98 4.66
N GLU A 383 0.07 15.53 3.55
CA GLU A 383 -0.59 15.42 2.25
C GLU A 383 -0.72 13.95 1.81
N MET A 384 0.34 13.15 2.01
CA MET A 384 0.32 11.72 1.68
C MET A 384 -0.67 10.95 2.54
N VAL A 385 -0.67 11.16 3.86
CA VAL A 385 -1.66 10.56 4.78
C VAL A 385 -3.08 10.93 4.33
N ASN A 386 -3.33 12.20 4.01
CA ASN A 386 -4.65 12.64 3.60
C ASN A 386 -5.07 12.05 2.24
N TRP A 387 -4.12 11.84 1.33
CA TRP A 387 -4.39 11.15 0.07
C TRP A 387 -4.78 9.69 0.31
N PHE A 388 -4.04 8.97 1.16
CA PHE A 388 -4.34 7.56 1.48
C PHE A 388 -5.57 7.36 2.36
N LYS A 389 -6.12 8.43 2.95
CA LYS A 389 -7.42 8.42 3.64
C LYS A 389 -8.63 8.54 2.70
N ARG A 390 -8.42 8.85 1.42
CA ARG A 390 -9.51 8.93 0.43
C ARG A 390 -10.16 7.54 0.25
N GLU A 391 -11.40 7.53 -0.25
CA GLU A 391 -12.18 6.29 -0.42
C GLU A 391 -11.39 5.14 -1.04
N ASP A 392 -11.65 3.93 -0.54
CA ASP A 392 -10.95 2.71 -0.91
C ASP A 392 -10.94 2.49 -2.43
N ASN A 393 -9.88 1.84 -2.93
CA ASN A 393 -9.76 1.36 -4.30
C ASN A 393 -9.33 2.41 -5.37
N VAL A 394 -8.53 3.42 -5.00
CA VAL A 394 -7.91 4.39 -5.93
C VAL A 394 -6.40 4.16 -6.06
N TRP A 395 -5.87 4.35 -7.27
CA TRP A 395 -4.43 4.29 -7.55
C TRP A 395 -3.81 5.69 -7.56
N LEU A 396 -2.67 5.85 -6.89
CA LEU A 396 -1.81 7.03 -6.98
C LEU A 396 -0.86 6.87 -8.16
N SER A 397 -1.00 7.71 -9.18
CA SER A 397 -0.04 7.74 -10.30
C SER A 397 1.26 8.47 -9.93
N SER A 398 2.35 8.18 -10.64
CA SER A 398 3.62 8.91 -10.51
C SER A 398 3.48 10.41 -10.75
N GLU A 399 2.64 10.81 -11.70
CA GLU A 399 2.37 12.20 -12.07
C GLU A 399 1.60 12.92 -10.96
N GLU A 400 0.54 12.29 -10.45
CA GLU A 400 -0.23 12.82 -9.32
C GLU A 400 0.64 12.90 -8.06
N ALA A 401 1.45 11.89 -7.80
CA ALA A 401 2.38 11.87 -6.68
C ALA A 401 3.40 13.02 -6.75
N LYS A 402 4.02 13.22 -7.91
CA LYS A 402 4.96 14.33 -8.15
C LYS A 402 4.29 15.69 -7.94
N GLU A 403 3.10 15.88 -8.50
CA GLU A 403 2.40 17.17 -8.39
C GLU A 403 1.98 17.45 -6.95
N LEU A 404 1.32 16.49 -6.29
CA LEU A 404 0.77 16.67 -4.95
C LEU A 404 1.85 16.80 -3.88
N PHE A 405 2.91 16.00 -3.94
CA PHE A 405 3.85 15.89 -2.83
C PHE A 405 5.13 16.67 -3.04
N LEU A 406 5.56 16.86 -4.29
CA LEU A 406 6.83 17.52 -4.58
C LEU A 406 6.60 18.94 -5.09
N ASN A 407 5.84 19.12 -6.15
CA ASN A 407 5.65 20.43 -6.78
C ASN A 407 4.84 21.38 -5.89
N LYS A 408 3.74 20.91 -5.28
CA LYS A 408 2.93 21.71 -4.35
C LYS A 408 3.74 22.13 -3.12
N THR A 409 4.48 21.19 -2.53
CA THR A 409 5.37 21.47 -1.39
C THR A 409 6.45 22.46 -1.75
N HIS A 410 7.09 22.31 -2.92
CA HIS A 410 8.09 23.25 -3.41
C HIS A 410 7.55 24.68 -3.48
N LYS A 411 6.39 24.87 -4.12
CA LYS A 411 5.72 26.18 -4.25
C LYS A 411 5.41 26.81 -2.89
N ILE A 412 4.95 26.01 -1.93
CA ILE A 412 4.66 26.49 -0.56
C ILE A 412 5.95 26.90 0.15
N MET A 413 7.01 26.11 0.06
CA MET A 413 8.30 26.41 0.69
C MET A 413 8.96 27.66 0.08
N GLU A 414 8.86 27.83 -1.25
CA GLU A 414 9.30 29.06 -1.91
C GLU A 414 8.52 30.28 -1.42
N SER A 415 7.19 30.17 -1.31
CA SER A 415 6.34 31.24 -0.79
C SER A 415 6.71 31.63 0.65
N ILE A 416 6.90 30.64 1.53
CA ILE A 416 7.33 30.87 2.93
C ILE A 416 8.68 31.60 2.95
N ARG A 417 9.64 31.19 2.10
CA ARG A 417 10.96 31.81 2.02
C ARG A 417 10.87 33.27 1.56
N VAL A 418 10.09 33.55 0.52
CA VAL A 418 9.90 34.91 0.01
C VAL A 418 9.24 35.80 1.07
N ASN A 419 8.24 35.29 1.79
CA ASN A 419 7.58 36.01 2.87
C ASN A 419 8.53 36.30 4.03
N ALA A 420 9.36 35.32 4.43
CA ALA A 420 10.34 35.50 5.50
C ALA A 420 11.38 36.57 5.15
N ILE A 421 11.90 36.56 3.91
CA ILE A 421 12.83 37.60 3.41
C ILE A 421 12.15 38.97 3.40
N SER A 422 10.89 39.05 2.95
CA SER A 422 10.12 40.30 2.94
C SER A 422 9.93 40.87 4.34
N ILE A 423 9.57 40.02 5.32
CA ILE A 423 9.42 40.42 6.72
C ILE A 423 10.76 40.90 7.30
N ASP A 424 11.84 40.17 7.05
CA ASP A 424 13.17 40.57 7.53
C ASP A 424 13.61 41.92 6.93
N TYR A 425 13.41 42.10 5.64
CA TYR A 425 13.68 43.38 4.96
C TYR A 425 12.87 44.53 5.54
N GLN A 426 11.56 44.33 5.78
CA GLN A 426 10.71 45.33 6.43
C GLN A 426 11.18 45.65 7.85
N ASN A 427 11.65 44.66 8.60
CA ASN A 427 12.17 44.85 9.96
C ASN A 427 13.50 45.61 9.95
N GLN A 428 14.37 45.34 8.98
CA GLN A 428 15.62 46.09 8.78
C GLN A 428 15.31 47.56 8.45
N LEU A 429 14.41 47.82 7.50
CA LEU A 429 13.97 49.19 7.18
C LEU A 429 13.39 49.91 8.40
N LYS A 430 12.56 49.24 9.20
CA LYS A 430 12.01 49.83 10.45
C LYS A 430 13.09 50.14 11.47
N LYS A 431 14.09 49.28 11.63
CA LYS A 431 15.26 49.53 12.50
C LYS A 431 16.04 50.74 12.00
N GLU A 432 16.39 50.78 10.72
CA GLU A 432 17.10 51.91 10.12
C GLU A 432 16.31 53.21 10.22
N HIS A 433 14.99 53.17 10.08
CA HIS A 433 14.13 54.34 10.29
C HIS A 433 14.11 54.79 11.76
N MET A 434 14.05 53.85 12.72
CA MET A 434 14.14 54.14 14.15
C MET A 434 15.50 54.75 14.54
N TYR A 435 16.60 54.24 13.99
CA TYR A 435 17.95 54.77 14.22
C TYR A 435 18.20 56.10 13.48
N GLY A 436 17.54 56.32 12.34
CA GLY A 436 17.56 57.58 11.60
C GLY A 436 16.85 58.73 12.31
N THR A 437 15.88 58.45 13.18
CA THR A 437 15.20 59.47 14.02
C THR A 437 15.94 59.87 15.30
N LEU A 438 17.07 59.23 15.65
CA LEU A 438 17.84 59.51 16.87
C LEU A 438 19.12 60.34 16.64
N LEU A 439 19.36 60.83 15.42
CA LEU A 439 20.46 61.75 15.14
C LEU A 439 19.90 63.12 14.71
N PRO A 440 20.36 64.24 15.31
CA PRO A 440 19.91 65.57 14.93
C PRO A 440 20.41 65.91 13.52
N PRO A 441 19.71 66.79 12.78
CA PRO A 441 19.99 67.03 11.37
C PRO A 441 21.27 67.86 11.23
N HIS A 442 22.40 67.19 11.04
CA HIS A 442 23.60 67.84 10.52
C HIS A 442 23.68 67.65 9.00
N ARG A 443 23.31 68.75 8.32
CA ARG A 443 23.67 69.19 6.97
C ARG A 443 24.12 68.11 5.99
N PHE A 444 23.29 67.92 4.96
CA PHE A 444 23.75 67.61 3.61
C PHE A 444 24.95 68.47 3.25
N ASP A 445 26.12 67.85 3.08
CA ASP A 445 27.19 68.41 2.27
C ASP A 445 27.40 67.50 1.06
N ARG A 446 27.21 68.09 -0.12
CA ARG A 446 27.41 67.45 -1.41
C ARG A 446 28.89 67.56 -1.77
N SER A 447 29.66 66.49 -1.56
CA SER A 447 30.89 66.30 -2.33
C SER A 447 31.51 64.91 -2.16
N ASN A 448 31.59 64.19 -3.30
CA ASN A 448 32.56 63.14 -3.65
C ASN A 448 32.50 61.81 -2.86
N ARG A 449 32.62 60.61 -3.45
CA ARG A 449 32.77 60.13 -4.83
C ARG A 449 32.80 58.57 -4.75
N ILE A 450 32.32 57.93 -5.81
CA ILE A 450 32.78 56.63 -6.34
C ILE A 450 32.48 55.37 -5.50
N PHE A 451 31.44 54.64 -5.89
CA PHE A 451 31.66 53.28 -6.40
C PHE A 451 31.06 53.18 -7.80
N ASP A 452 31.88 52.60 -8.67
CA ASP A 452 31.86 52.69 -10.11
C ASP A 452 30.78 51.80 -10.75
N ARG A 453 30.31 52.20 -11.92
CA ARG A 453 29.22 51.56 -12.67
C ARG A 453 29.71 50.40 -13.54
N SER A 454 30.93 49.91 -13.31
CA SER A 454 31.61 48.89 -14.13
C SER A 454 31.48 47.44 -13.62
N ASP A 455 30.92 47.20 -12.43
CA ASP A 455 30.79 45.83 -11.88
C ASP A 455 29.45 45.14 -12.22
N LEU A 456 28.53 45.85 -12.89
CA LEU A 456 27.20 45.34 -13.25
C LEU A 456 27.08 44.75 -14.67
N GLU A 457 28.16 44.71 -15.46
CA GLU A 457 28.14 44.10 -16.80
C GLU A 457 28.66 42.65 -16.87
N ASN A 458 29.20 42.09 -15.79
CA ASN A 458 29.73 40.71 -15.78
C ASN A 458 28.73 39.60 -15.39
N PHE A 459 27.44 39.90 -15.20
CA PHE A 459 26.42 38.89 -14.88
C PHE A 459 25.37 38.65 -15.98
N ARG A 460 25.55 39.20 -17.19
CA ARG A 460 24.58 39.06 -18.29
C ARG A 460 25.02 38.23 -19.50
N ASN A 461 26.16 37.54 -19.44
CA ASN A 461 26.60 36.66 -20.53
C ASN A 461 27.25 35.37 -20.01
N VAL A 462 26.45 34.44 -19.47
CA VAL A 462 26.78 33.00 -19.50
C VAL A 462 25.50 32.23 -19.79
N ASP A 463 24.98 32.42 -21.00
CA ASP A 463 24.11 31.43 -21.62
C ASP A 463 24.34 31.50 -23.13
N HIS A 464 25.37 30.77 -23.61
CA HIS A 464 25.40 30.14 -24.92
C HIS A 464 26.75 29.44 -25.19
N LYS A 465 26.63 28.18 -25.61
CA LYS A 465 27.60 27.32 -26.30
C LYS A 465 28.64 26.57 -25.45
N LYS A 466 28.32 25.30 -25.18
CA LYS A 466 29.20 24.19 -25.59
C LYS A 466 28.39 23.13 -26.33
N THR A 467 28.61 23.09 -27.65
CA THR A 467 28.72 21.85 -28.44
C THR A 467 29.69 20.88 -27.80
#